data_AF-A0AA35U4U2-F1
#
_entry.id   AF-A0AA35U4U2-F1
#
_cell.length_a   1.000
_cell.length_b   1.000
_cell.length_c   1.000
_cell.angle_alpha   90.00
_cell.angle_beta   90.00
_cell.angle_gamma   90.00
#
_symmetry.space_group_name_H-M   'P 1'
#
loop_
_entity.id
_entity.type
_entity.pdbx_description
1 polymer ?
#
loop_
_entity_poly.entity_id
_entity_poly.type
_entity_poly.pdbx_seq_one_letter_code
_entity_poly.pdbx_strand_id
1 'polypeptide(L)' 'MLQKTKWLAYSISGLLTFGFGLSLLGEAILQKGASSSYWGYWGTVAMVVTNTGVCLIGQAVIEKIKLEKEA' A
#
# COMPACT_ATOMS: atom_id res chain seq x y z
N MET A 1 -11.17 -10.38 21.53
CA MET A 1 -10.72 -8.97 21.34
C MET A 1 -9.48 -8.85 20.45
N LEU A 2 -8.43 -9.70 20.57
CA LEU A 2 -7.21 -9.61 19.74
C LEU A 2 -7.45 -9.70 18.21
N GLN A 3 -8.43 -10.48 17.75
CA GLN A 3 -8.69 -10.69 16.32
C GLN A 3 -9.14 -9.42 15.58
N LYS A 4 -9.97 -8.57 16.21
CA LYS A 4 -10.37 -7.27 15.66
C LYS A 4 -9.17 -6.34 15.47
N THR A 5 -8.19 -6.41 16.39
CA THR A 5 -6.96 -5.62 16.33
C THR A 5 -6.05 -6.04 15.18
N LYS A 6 -5.94 -7.34 14.88
CA LYS A 6 -5.14 -7.84 13.75
C LYS A 6 -5.67 -7.31 12.42
N TRP A 7 -6.98 -7.34 12.21
CA TRP A 7 -7.60 -6.79 11.02
C TRP A 7 -7.32 -5.29 10.85
N LEU A 8 -7.49 -4.53 11.93
CA LEU A 8 -7.33 -3.08 11.93
C LEU A 8 -5.87 -2.70 11.65
N ALA A 9 -4.91 -3.43 12.22
CA ALA A 9 -3.48 -3.27 11.95
C ALA A 9 -3.14 -3.51 10.47
N TYR A 10 -3.66 -4.59 9.85
CA TYR A 10 -3.46 -4.84 8.43
C TYR A 10 -4.06 -3.74 7.55
N SER A 11 -5.29 -3.30 7.84
CA SER A 11 -5.92 -2.19 7.11
C SER A 11 -5.12 -0.90 7.23
N ILE A 12 -4.69 -0.51 8.43
CA ILE A 12 -3.88 0.70 8.64
C ILE A 12 -2.55 0.58 7.89
N SER A 13 -1.84 -0.54 8.05
CA SER A 13 -0.54 -0.75 7.38
C SER A 13 -0.66 -0.73 5.86
N GLY A 14 -1.72 -1.32 5.31
CA GLY A 14 -1.98 -1.35 3.88
C GLY A 14 -2.30 0.04 3.33
N LEU A 15 -3.13 0.81 4.04
CA LEU A 15 -3.47 2.19 3.66
C LEU A 15 -2.25 3.12 3.73
N LEU A 16 -1.42 2.99 4.77
CA LEU A 16 -0.16 3.74 4.91
C LEU A 16 0.82 3.40 3.79
N THR A 17 1.02 2.12 3.51
CA THR A 17 1.96 1.66 2.46
C THR A 17 1.47 2.09 1.08
N PHE A 18 0.15 2.04 0.83
CA PHE A 18 -0.46 2.52 -0.40
C PHE A 18 -0.28 4.04 -0.59
N GLY A 19 -0.58 4.83 0.44
CA GLY A 19 -0.37 6.27 0.43
C GLY A 19 1.11 6.65 0.23
N PHE A 20 2.01 5.94 0.89
CA PHE A 20 3.45 6.11 0.71
C PHE A 20 3.89 5.79 -0.72
N GLY A 21 3.41 4.69 -1.31
CA GLY A 21 3.65 4.35 -2.70
C GLY A 21 3.19 5.43 -3.69
N LEU A 22 2.04 6.06 -3.44
CA LEU A 22 1.54 7.20 -4.22
C LEU A 22 2.42 8.44 -4.07
N SER A 23 2.93 8.73 -2.87
CA SER A 23 3.89 9.82 -2.68
C SER A 23 5.18 9.58 -3.46
N LEU A 24 5.72 8.35 -3.44
CA LEU A 24 6.89 7.98 -4.25
C LEU A 24 6.60 8.10 -5.74
N LEU A 25 5.38 7.76 -6.18
CA LEU A 25 4.95 7.93 -7.57
C LEU A 25 4.93 9.42 -7.95
N GLY A 26 4.46 10.29 -7.06
CA GLY A 26 4.48 11.74 -7.25
C GLY A 26 5.90 12.29 -7.40
N GLU A 27 6.81 11.91 -6.50
CA GLU A 27 8.23 12.27 -6.55
C GLU A 27 8.89 11.78 -7.85
N ALA A 28 8.55 10.57 -8.29
CA ALA A 28 8.95 10.10 -9.60
C ALA A 28 8.42 11.08 -10.66
N ILE A 29 7.12 11.28 -10.80
CA ILE A 29 6.54 12.15 -11.85
C ILE A 29 7.21 13.53 -11.91
N LEU A 30 7.55 14.14 -10.76
CA LEU A 30 8.32 15.39 -10.70
C LEU A 30 9.75 15.24 -11.26
N GLN A 31 10.47 14.17 -10.89
CA GLN A 31 11.79 13.86 -11.46
C GLN A 31 11.77 13.62 -12.98
N LYS A 32 10.65 13.12 -13.54
CA LYS A 32 10.48 13.01 -14.99
C LYS A 32 10.57 14.38 -15.66
N GLY A 33 9.88 15.37 -15.07
CA GLY A 33 9.86 16.74 -15.56
C GLY A 33 11.22 17.43 -15.46
N ALA A 34 12.05 17.03 -14.51
CA ALA A 34 13.39 17.57 -14.28
C ALA A 34 14.52 16.87 -15.07
N SER A 35 14.21 15.98 -16.02
CA SER A 35 15.19 15.25 -16.85
C SER A 35 16.22 14.39 -16.08
N SER A 36 15.84 13.85 -14.91
CA SER A 36 16.69 12.92 -14.16
C SER A 36 16.59 11.49 -14.71
N SER A 37 17.73 10.86 -15.04
CA SER A 37 17.79 9.46 -15.54
C SER A 37 17.25 8.42 -14.55
N TYR A 38 17.16 8.75 -13.26
CA TYR A 38 16.69 7.82 -12.21
C TYR A 38 15.17 7.73 -12.10
N TRP A 39 14.43 8.53 -12.89
CA TRP A 39 12.98 8.58 -12.86
C TRP A 39 12.31 7.21 -13.06
N GLY A 40 12.81 6.42 -14.01
CA GLY A 40 12.23 5.11 -14.34
C GLY A 40 12.30 4.14 -13.16
N TYR A 41 13.46 4.07 -12.49
CA TYR A 41 13.64 3.19 -11.33
C TYR A 41 12.76 3.61 -10.15
N TRP A 42 12.68 4.91 -9.87
CA TRP A 42 11.78 5.43 -8.83
C TRP A 42 10.31 5.15 -9.12
N GLY A 43 9.89 5.27 -10.39
CA GLY A 43 8.54 4.90 -10.81
C GLY A 43 8.24 3.41 -10.64
N THR A 44 9.18 2.52 -10.97
CA THR A 44 9.03 1.07 -10.75
C THR A 44 8.92 0.73 -9.28
N VAL A 45 9.78 1.31 -8.43
CA VAL A 45 9.71 1.12 -6.97
C VAL A 45 8.37 1.60 -6.43
N ALA A 46 7.91 2.78 -6.87
CA ALA A 46 6.61 3.31 -6.46
C ALA A 46 5.46 2.37 -6.82
N MET A 47 5.47 1.77 -8.01
CA MET A 47 4.46 0.78 -8.42
C MET A 47 4.49 -0.48 -7.54
N VAL A 48 5.67 -1.01 -7.24
CA VAL A 48 5.81 -2.20 -6.37
C VAL A 48 5.28 -1.92 -4.96
N VAL A 49 5.66 -0.77 -4.38
CA VAL A 49 5.20 -0.36 -3.04
C VAL A 49 3.68 -0.15 -3.02
N THR A 50 3.15 0.54 -4.04
CA THR A 50 1.71 0.79 -4.16
C THR A 50 0.94 -0.54 -4.28
N ASN A 51 1.40 -1.46 -5.13
CA ASN A 51 0.75 -2.76 -5.32
C ASN A 51 0.80 -3.61 -4.04
N THR A 52 1.92 -3.58 -3.32
CA THR A 52 2.07 -4.25 -2.02
C THR A 52 1.06 -3.70 -1.00
N GLY A 53 0.87 -2.38 -0.95
CA GLY A 53 -0.15 -1.75 -0.11
C GLY A 53 -1.56 -2.25 -0.42
N VAL A 54 -1.93 -2.37 -1.70
CA VAL A 54 -3.23 -2.91 -2.11
C VAL A 54 -3.41 -4.37 -1.65
N CYS A 55 -2.38 -5.20 -1.80
CA CYS A 55 -2.43 -6.60 -1.34
C CYS A 55 -2.63 -6.70 0.18
N LEU A 56 -1.99 -5.84 0.97
CA LEU A 56 -2.17 -5.79 2.43
C LEU A 56 -3.60 -5.36 2.82
N ILE A 57 -4.18 -4.39 2.11
CA ILE A 57 -5.59 -4.00 2.30
C ILE A 57 -6.51 -5.18 1.96
N GLY A 58 -6.25 -5.91 0.88
CA GLY A 58 -7.03 -7.08 0.49
C GLY A 58 -6.99 -8.20 1.53
N GLN A 59 -5.80 -8.51 2.06
CA GLN A 59 -5.61 -9.44 3.18
C GLN A 59 -6.39 -9.01 4.42
N ALA A 60 -6.37 -7.70 4.74
CA ALA A 60 -7.19 -7.17 5.81
C ALA A 60 -8.67 -7.49 5.54
N VAL A 61 -9.24 -7.06 4.42
CA VAL A 61 -10.67 -7.29 4.14
C VAL A 61 -11.07 -8.76 4.28
N ILE A 62 -10.25 -9.69 3.78
CA ILE A 62 -10.48 -11.14 3.93
C ILE A 62 -10.51 -11.56 5.40
N GLU A 63 -9.53 -11.14 6.21
CA GLU A 63 -9.47 -11.45 7.64
C GLU A 63 -10.70 -10.87 8.37
N LYS A 64 -11.20 -9.68 7.99
CA LYS A 64 -12.43 -9.12 8.55
C LYS A 64 -13.65 -9.97 8.25
N ILE A 65 -13.81 -10.37 6.98
CA ILE A 65 -14.96 -11.16 6.53
C ILE A 65 -14.94 -12.52 7.20
N LYS A 66 -13.77 -13.13 7.35
CA LYS A 66 -13.60 -14.41 8.05
C LYS A 66 -14.04 -14.29 9.52
N LEU A 67 -13.65 -13.20 10.19
CA LEU A 67 -14.06 -12.91 11.56
C LEU A 67 -15.56 -12.62 11.72
N GLU A 68 -16.21 -12.00 10.74
CA GLU A 68 -17.67 -11.82 10.74
C GLU A 68 -18.43 -13.12 10.46
N LYS A 69 -17.81 -14.09 9.77
CA LYS A 69 -18.44 -15.37 9.45
C LYS A 69 -18.35 -16.40 10.59
N GLU A 70 -17.37 -16.24 11.48
CA GLU A 70 -17.14 -17.09 12.65
C GLU A 70 -17.81 -16.56 13.93
N ALA A 71 -18.46 -15.40 13.87
CA ALA A 71 -19.18 -14.74 14.98
C ALA A 71 -20.70 -14.88 14.83
#